data_AF-A0A7Y4SU14-F1
#
_entry.id   AF-A0A7Y4SU14-F1
#
_cell.length_a   1.000
_cell.length_b   1.000
_cell.length_c   1.000
_cell.angle_alpha   90.00
_cell.angle_beta   90.00
_cell.angle_gamma   90.00
#
_symmetry.space_group_name_H-M   'P 1'
#
loop_
_entity.id
_entity.type
_entity.pdbx_description
1 polymer ?
#
loop_
_entity_poly.entity_id
_entity_poly.type
_entity_poly.pdbx_seq_one_letter_code
_entity_poly.pdbx_strand_id
1 'polypeptide(L)'
;HQPGTRPRRTAEAGAFLAGDASGGIDPVLGCGVALALTTGLAAARAAGRVLTSGSGSPEREYQHFVRRETRVRAAIAGGLSLLAGRPGLQRAVTRVLAAWPRASARLTRLVAGA
;
A
#
# COMPACT_ATOMS: atom_id res chain seq x y z
N HIS A 1 7.30 -6.92 -16.18
CA HIS A 1 6.95 -6.16 -14.96
C HIS A 1 8.26 -5.68 -14.35
N GLN A 2 8.63 -4.42 -14.53
CA GLN A 2 9.87 -3.91 -13.94
C GLN A 2 9.62 -3.70 -12.44
N PRO A 3 10.40 -4.33 -11.55
CA PRO A 3 10.29 -4.06 -10.12
C PRO A 3 10.79 -2.63 -9.90
N GLY A 4 9.88 -1.68 -9.75
CA GLY A 4 10.23 -0.32 -9.33
C GLY A 4 11.03 -0.39 -8.04
N THR A 5 12.25 0.15 -8.06
CA THR A 5 13.14 0.19 -6.90
C THR A 5 12.42 0.85 -5.74
N ARG A 6 12.02 0.05 -4.74
CA ARG A 6 11.42 0.58 -3.52
C ARG A 6 12.47 1.37 -2.77
N PRO A 7 12.24 2.66 -2.48
CA PRO A 7 13.20 3.45 -1.74
C PRO A 7 13.40 2.86 -0.34
N ARG A 8 14.66 2.79 0.12
CA ARG A 8 14.99 2.27 1.47
C ARG A 8 14.45 3.17 2.59
N ARG A 9 14.29 4.47 2.30
CA ARG A 9 13.74 5.50 3.17
C ARG A 9 12.74 6.35 2.40
N THR A 10 11.64 6.71 3.05
CA THR A 10 10.58 7.56 2.48
C THR A 10 10.49 8.92 3.14
N ALA A 11 11.32 9.17 4.16
CA ALA A 11 11.52 10.47 4.77
C ALA A 11 12.95 10.61 5.30
N GLU A 12 13.55 11.78 5.11
CA GLU A 12 14.88 12.12 5.62
C GLU A 12 15.10 13.64 5.55
N ALA A 13 15.65 14.23 6.61
CA ALA A 13 16.05 15.64 6.67
C ALA A 13 14.96 16.64 6.23
N GLY A 14 13.71 16.39 6.63
CA GLY A 14 12.54 17.22 6.30
C GLY A 14 11.95 16.96 4.92
N ALA A 15 12.54 16.09 4.10
CA ALA A 15 11.99 15.67 2.82
C ALA A 15 11.15 14.40 2.97
N PHE A 16 10.05 14.31 2.22
CA PHE A 16 9.09 13.21 2.26
C PHE A 16 8.73 12.74 0.85
N LEU A 17 8.82 11.44 0.60
CA LEU A 17 8.36 10.82 -0.64
C LEU A 17 6.91 10.38 -0.50
N ALA A 18 6.04 10.82 -1.40
CA ALA A 18 4.62 10.47 -1.43
C ALA A 18 4.20 9.89 -2.80
N GLY A 19 3.03 9.25 -2.84
CA GLY A 19 2.54 8.58 -4.05
C GLY A 19 3.46 7.49 -4.53
N ASP A 20 3.60 7.34 -5.85
CA ASP A 20 4.41 6.29 -6.46
C ASP A 20 5.90 6.41 -6.09
N ALA A 21 6.37 7.62 -5.78
CA ALA A 21 7.73 7.85 -5.31
C ALA A 21 8.01 7.21 -3.94
N SER A 22 6.97 6.94 -3.14
CA SER A 22 7.10 6.34 -1.80
C SER A 22 7.26 4.82 -1.80
N GLY A 23 7.06 4.19 -2.96
CA GLY A 23 7.10 2.74 -3.14
C GLY A 23 6.05 2.35 -4.18
N GLY A 24 6.50 2.15 -5.42
CA GLY A 24 5.67 1.95 -6.60
C GLY A 24 4.45 1.06 -6.36
N ILE A 25 3.30 1.53 -6.81
CA ILE A 25 2.01 0.92 -6.58
C ILE A 25 1.76 -0.15 -7.64
N ASP A 26 1.35 -1.33 -7.19
CA ASP A 26 0.92 -2.39 -8.10
C ASP A 26 -0.45 -2.01 -8.71
N PRO A 27 -0.55 -1.82 -10.04
CA PRO A 27 -1.79 -1.41 -10.68
C PRO A 27 -2.90 -2.46 -10.56
N VAL A 28 -2.59 -3.72 -10.23
CA VAL A 28 -3.56 -4.81 -10.07
C VAL A 28 -4.67 -4.47 -9.08
N LEU A 29 -4.38 -3.65 -8.08
CA LEU A 29 -5.35 -3.28 -7.04
C LEU A 29 -6.10 -1.98 -7.34
N GLY A 30 -5.75 -1.23 -8.39
CA GLY A 30 -6.40 0.05 -8.73
C GLY A 30 -6.33 1.13 -7.64
N CYS A 31 -5.52 0.95 -6.60
CA CYS A 31 -5.49 1.83 -5.42
C CYS A 31 -4.45 2.96 -5.51
N GLY A 32 -3.91 3.20 -6.73
CA GLY A 32 -2.90 4.23 -7.03
C GLY A 32 -3.25 5.59 -6.46
N VAL A 33 -4.40 6.10 -6.86
CA VAL A 33 -4.89 7.44 -6.49
C VAL A 33 -5.16 7.55 -4.98
N ALA A 34 -5.82 6.56 -4.39
CA ALA A 34 -6.11 6.54 -2.96
C ALA A 34 -4.82 6.53 -2.13
N LEU A 35 -3.81 5.76 -2.54
CA LEU A 35 -2.52 5.75 -1.85
C LEU A 35 -1.77 7.07 -2.04
N ALA A 36 -1.78 7.65 -3.25
CA ALA A 36 -1.16 8.95 -3.50
C ALA A 36 -1.75 10.05 -2.62
N LEU A 37 -3.08 10.11 -2.50
CA LEU A 37 -3.76 11.08 -1.65
C LEU A 37 -3.45 10.86 -0.17
N THR A 38 -3.53 9.62 0.32
CA THR A 38 -3.28 9.30 1.73
C THR A 38 -1.83 9.54 2.14
N THR A 39 -0.87 9.11 1.31
CA THR A 39 0.56 9.34 1.56
C THR A 39 0.97 10.80 1.40
N GLY A 40 0.36 11.54 0.47
CA GLY A 40 0.57 12.98 0.30
C GLY A 40 0.07 13.78 1.50
N LEU A 41 -1.13 13.50 1.98
CA LEU A 41 -1.69 14.14 3.18
C LEU A 41 -0.85 13.84 4.43
N ALA A 42 -0.42 12.59 4.60
CA ALA A 42 0.45 12.20 5.70
C ALA A 42 1.83 12.88 5.63
N ALA A 43 2.40 13.03 4.43
CA ALA A 43 3.67 13.73 4.21
C ALA A 43 3.55 15.21 4.59
N ALA A 44 2.50 15.89 4.13
CA ALA A 44 2.25 17.29 4.46
C ALA A 44 2.13 17.52 5.98
N ARG A 45 1.40 16.64 6.69
CA ARG A 45 1.30 16.70 8.16
C ARG A 45 2.63 16.46 8.85
N ALA A 46 3.42 15.50 8.37
CA ALA A 46 4.74 15.22 8.93
C ALA A 46 5.70 16.41 8.71
N ALA A 47 5.69 17.00 7.51
CA ALA A 47 6.46 18.21 7.20
C ALA A 47 6.08 19.38 8.11
N GLY A 48 4.77 19.64 8.32
CA GLY A 48 4.32 20.66 9.26
C GLY A 48 4.78 20.42 10.70
N ARG A 49 4.86 19.16 11.13
CA ARG A 49 5.44 18.80 12.44
C ARG A 49 6.95 19.01 12.48
N VAL A 50 7.68 18.72 11.40
CA VAL A 50 9.13 19.00 11.32
C VAL A 50 9.39 20.50 11.45
N LEU A 51 8.59 21.34 10.78
CA LEU A 51 8.73 22.79 10.85
C LEU A 51 8.45 23.38 12.24
N THR A 52 7.66 22.71 13.07
CA THR A 52 7.24 23.22 14.40
C THR A 52 7.98 22.57 15.56
N SER A 53 8.36 21.31 15.45
CA SER A 53 8.92 20.50 16.54
C SER A 53 10.29 19.88 16.22
N GLY A 54 10.82 20.15 15.02
CA GLY A 54 12.12 19.64 14.56
C GLY A 54 12.05 18.26 13.90
N SER A 55 13.19 17.80 13.39
CA SER A 55 13.31 16.56 12.60
C SER A 55 13.33 15.29 13.47
N GLY A 56 13.29 14.12 12.82
CA GLY A 56 13.49 12.83 13.48
C GLY A 56 12.20 12.07 13.81
N SER A 57 11.40 12.53 14.78
CA SER A 57 10.19 11.78 15.17
C SER A 57 9.12 11.75 14.07
N PRO A 58 8.79 12.88 13.39
CA PRO A 58 7.73 12.88 12.37
C PRO A 58 8.11 12.08 11.12
N GLU A 59 9.39 12.05 10.78
CA GLU A 59 9.95 11.30 9.66
C GLU A 59 9.87 9.78 9.90
N ARG A 60 10.23 9.33 11.12
CA ARG A 60 10.11 7.90 11.49
C ARG A 60 8.66 7.46 11.48
N GLU A 61 7.75 8.25 12.06
CA GLU A 61 6.31 7.96 12.03
C GLU A 61 5.79 7.84 10.60
N TYR A 62 6.15 8.79 9.74
CA TYR A 62 5.76 8.75 8.33
C TYR A 62 6.31 7.51 7.63
N GLN A 63 7.58 7.18 7.84
CA GLN A 63 8.19 6.00 7.24
C GLN A 63 7.52 4.69 7.69
N HIS A 64 7.14 4.58 8.97
CA HIS A 64 6.38 3.44 9.46
C HIS A 64 4.99 3.35 8.84
N PHE A 65 4.30 4.49 8.69
CA PHE A 65 3.02 4.57 8.03
C PHE A 65 3.09 4.06 6.58
N VAL A 66 4.02 4.60 5.77
CA VAL A 66 4.18 4.19 4.36
C VAL A 66 4.54 2.70 4.26
N ARG A 67 5.44 2.19 5.11
CA ARG A 67 5.81 0.76 5.12
C ARG A 67 4.63 -0.14 5.45
N ARG A 68 3.74 0.26 6.37
CA ARG A 68 2.55 -0.52 6.72
C ARG A 68 1.58 -0.58 5.53
N GLU A 69 1.29 0.58 4.93
CA GLU A 69 0.37 0.69 3.81
C GLU A 69 0.86 -0.03 2.54
N THR A 70 2.16 0.01 2.28
CA THR A 70 2.75 -0.63 1.10
C THR A 70 2.94 -2.14 1.29
N ARG A 71 3.28 -2.64 2.48
CA ARG A 71 3.47 -4.09 2.72
C ARG A 71 2.20 -4.88 2.50
N VAL A 72 1.08 -4.42 3.05
CA VAL A 72 -0.20 -5.15 2.93
C VAL A 72 -0.61 -5.24 1.47
N ARG A 73 -0.57 -4.13 0.73
CA ARG A 73 -0.88 -4.09 -0.70
C ARG A 73 0.06 -4.94 -1.54
N ALA A 74 1.37 -4.88 -1.26
CA ALA A 74 2.36 -5.70 -1.94
C ALA A 74 2.12 -7.21 -1.74
N ALA A 75 1.72 -7.62 -0.53
CA ALA A 75 1.41 -9.01 -0.25
C ALA A 75 0.16 -9.46 -1.02
N ILE A 76 -0.90 -8.64 -1.05
CA ILE A 76 -2.12 -8.94 -1.81
C ILE A 76 -1.83 -9.00 -3.31
N ALA A 77 -1.12 -8.01 -3.85
CA ALA A 77 -0.83 -7.95 -5.27
C ALA A 77 0.12 -9.07 -5.74
N GLY A 78 1.10 -9.44 -4.90
CA GLY A 78 1.91 -10.63 -5.12
C GLY A 78 1.08 -11.92 -5.11
N GLY A 79 0.14 -12.06 -4.17
CA GLY A 79 -0.79 -13.18 -4.11
C GLY A 79 -1.69 -13.27 -5.35
N LEU A 80 -2.26 -12.14 -5.79
CA LEU A 80 -3.07 -12.06 -7.01
C LEU A 80 -2.26 -12.38 -8.26
N SER A 81 -1.02 -11.89 -8.36
CA SER A 81 -0.12 -12.18 -9.48
C SER A 81 0.25 -13.66 -9.54
N LEU A 82 0.50 -14.30 -8.39
CA LEU A 82 0.72 -15.75 -8.32
C LEU A 82 -0.53 -16.54 -8.71
N LEU A 83 -1.72 -16.06 -8.33
CA LEU A 83 -3.00 -16.66 -8.72
C LEU A 83 -3.27 -16.48 -10.21
N ALA A 84 -2.90 -15.34 -10.80
CA ALA A 84 -3.04 -15.03 -12.22
C ALA A 84 -2.32 -16.06 -13.11
N GLY A 85 -1.17 -16.58 -12.67
CA GLY A 85 -0.41 -17.61 -13.37
C GLY A 85 -0.90 -19.05 -13.21
N ARG A 86 -1.97 -19.31 -12.43
CA ARG A 86 -2.42 -20.69 -12.11
C ARG A 86 -3.95 -20.86 -12.24
N PRO A 87 -4.46 -21.23 -13.42
CA PRO A 87 -5.91 -21.29 -13.68
C PRO A 87 -6.67 -22.33 -12.85
N GLY A 88 -6.01 -23.39 -12.36
CA GLY A 88 -6.64 -24.36 -11.45
C GLY A 88 -6.91 -23.78 -10.05
N LEU A 89 -5.98 -22.98 -9.53
CA LEU A 89 -6.11 -22.28 -8.24
C LEU A 89 -7.19 -21.19 -8.31
N GLN A 90 -7.28 -20.47 -9.42
CA GLN A 90 -8.36 -19.48 -9.64
C GLN A 90 -9.75 -20.11 -9.52
N ARG A 91 -9.95 -21.29 -10.13
CA ARG A 91 -11.24 -22.01 -10.05
C ARG A 91 -11.54 -22.52 -8.65
N ALA A 92 -10.53 -22.95 -7.90
CA ALA A 92 -10.69 -23.37 -6.51
C ALA A 92 -11.05 -22.18 -5.61
N VAL A 93 -10.31 -21.07 -5.72
CA VAL A 93 -10.55 -19.84 -4.94
C VAL A 93 -11.92 -19.25 -5.26
N THR A 94 -12.32 -19.20 -6.53
CA THR A 94 -13.67 -18.72 -6.90
C THR A 94 -14.77 -19.63 -6.40
N ARG A 95 -14.62 -20.96 -6.43
CA ARG A 95 -15.61 -21.88 -5.81
C ARG A 95 -15.74 -21.67 -4.30
N VAL A 96 -14.61 -21.55 -3.60
CA VAL A 96 -14.61 -21.36 -2.14
C VAL A 96 -15.23 -20.01 -1.78
N LEU A 97 -14.90 -18.94 -2.51
CA LEU A 97 -15.48 -17.62 -2.31
C LEU A 97 -16.98 -17.56 -2.67
N ALA A 98 -17.40 -18.29 -3.70
CA ALA A 98 -18.81 -18.43 -4.06
C ALA A 98 -19.59 -19.20 -2.98
N ALA A 99 -18.96 -20.19 -2.34
CA ALA A 99 -19.56 -20.94 -1.25
C ALA A 99 -19.69 -20.11 0.04
N TRP A 100 -18.82 -19.12 0.28
CA TRP A 100 -18.80 -18.30 1.50
C TRP A 100 -18.91 -16.79 1.23
N PRO A 101 -20.14 -16.26 1.04
CA PRO A 101 -20.39 -14.85 0.73
C PRO A 101 -19.85 -13.86 1.79
N ARG A 102 -19.85 -14.27 3.06
CA ARG A 102 -19.34 -13.46 4.17
C ARG A 102 -17.82 -13.26 4.11
N ALA A 103 -17.07 -14.24 3.58
CA ALA A 103 -15.62 -14.13 3.40
C ALA A 103 -15.28 -13.17 2.24
N SER A 104 -16.04 -13.24 1.15
CA SER A 104 -15.94 -12.32 0.02
C SER A 104 -16.15 -10.86 0.47
N ALA A 105 -17.24 -10.59 1.21
CA ALA A 105 -17.54 -9.25 1.73
C ALA A 105 -16.49 -8.69 2.71
N ARG A 106 -15.69 -9.55 3.33
CA ARG A 106 -14.61 -9.17 4.24
C ARG A 106 -13.32 -8.83 3.48
N LEU A 107 -13.03 -9.60 2.42
CA LEU A 107 -11.94 -9.34 1.49
C LEU A 107 -12.15 -8.03 0.73
N THR A 108 -13.37 -7.77 0.25
CA THR A 108 -13.67 -6.50 -0.44
C THR A 108 -13.47 -5.29 0.46
N ARG A 109 -13.83 -5.39 1.76
CA ARG A 109 -13.57 -4.32 2.75
C ARG A 109 -12.08 -4.08 2.98
N LEU A 110 -11.31 -5.14 3.13
CA LEU A 110 -9.85 -5.08 3.28
C LEU A 110 -9.16 -4.43 2.06
N VAL A 111 -9.64 -4.71 0.85
CA VAL A 111 -9.11 -4.10 -0.39
C VAL A 111 -9.57 -2.66 -0.56
N ALA A 112 -10.81 -2.34 -0.16
CA ALA A 112 -11.37 -0.98 -0.20
C ALA A 112 -10.79 -0.04 0.87
N GLY A 113 -10.08 -0.57 1.87
CA GLY A 113 -9.47 0.24 2.94
C GLY A 113 -10.47 0.73 4.00
N ALA A 114 -11.55 -0.02 4.23
CA ALA A 114 -12.57 0.25 5.24
C ALA A 114 -12.46 -0.69 6.45
#